data_AF-A0A7D9HLG5-F1
#
_entry.id   AF-A0A7D9HLG5-F1
#
_cell.length_a   1.000
_cell.length_b   1.000
_cell.length_c   1.000
_cell.angle_alpha   90.00
_cell.angle_beta   90.00
_cell.angle_gamma   90.00
#
_symmetry.space_group_name_H-M   'P 1'
#
loop_
_entity.id
_entity.type
_entity.pdbx_description
1 polymer ?
#
loop_
_entity_poly.entity_id
_entity_poly.type
_entity_poly.pdbx_seq_one_letter_code
_entity_poly.pdbx_strand_id
1 'polypeptide(L)'
;MKWVKENIAYFGGNPKSITVFGESAGGASVSAHTLSKGSWELFDRAILQSGNMLMPWAIMTDSQIKDVLEWFLGEVNCNNDENVLECLRNVTEDTWKRAENRQQFWGIWTGPNVDGEFIADKPQKIWEDGDVKKQDIIIGITKDEMFLDQQYLLLKSTNISFYLKHFEELLKKHFKNSSEAVHEKARELYLPKCIPSYLEALKPSVAFESDRMMICGSRQEAKLRSKHTSTTNIYAFQYSHAPLVNYFILYPYGVFGFAAHGLDIISVFGSPINDTKFRSDDRTLSLRMILYWTNFAKTGEQLRQRGSSVVNQIHQPILDEKAADFIENQMVVFFDDPREDPNATTYGRHIEELRNVIVDYMKKLYNRMKDEHAPKPNRNAVDKKVDDFIKGNYVVDVAAKEKWLDESRNTQKSLRVFNETKEKVDDMFRKLKYHTNDMVDSWVKELYLLNK
;
A
#
# COMPACT_ATOMS: atom_id res chain seq x y z
N MET A 1 -25.55 9.93 9.36
CA MET A 1 -26.24 9.76 8.05
C MET A 1 -27.62 10.43 7.95
N LYS A 2 -28.57 10.24 8.90
CA LYS A 2 -29.94 10.81 8.82
C LYS A 2 -30.00 12.28 8.35
N TRP A 3 -29.24 13.16 9.00
CA TRP A 3 -29.11 14.57 8.60
C TRP A 3 -28.74 14.77 7.12
N VAL A 4 -27.83 13.97 6.57
CA VAL A 4 -27.45 14.04 5.14
C VAL A 4 -28.63 13.62 4.26
N LYS A 5 -29.31 12.52 4.60
CA LYS A 5 -30.50 12.03 3.87
C LYS A 5 -31.61 13.09 3.82
N GLU A 6 -31.79 13.84 4.90
CA GLU A 6 -32.81 14.88 5.05
C GLU A 6 -32.43 16.21 4.40
N ASN A 7 -31.15 16.60 4.42
CA ASN A 7 -30.72 17.97 4.12
C ASN A 7 -29.84 18.12 2.87
N ILE A 8 -29.23 17.06 2.32
CA ILE A 8 -28.22 17.21 1.24
C ILE A 8 -28.79 17.81 -0.06
N ALA A 9 -30.11 17.72 -0.26
CA ALA A 9 -30.82 18.37 -1.37
C ALA A 9 -30.65 19.89 -1.38
N TYR A 10 -30.58 20.55 -0.22
CA TYR A 10 -30.35 22.00 -0.11
C TYR A 10 -28.94 22.42 -0.55
N PHE A 11 -28.00 21.47 -0.60
CA PHE A 11 -26.61 21.65 -1.04
C PHE A 11 -26.39 21.15 -2.48
N GLY A 12 -27.46 20.79 -3.21
CA GLY A 12 -27.40 20.27 -4.58
C GLY A 12 -27.02 18.79 -4.70
N GLY A 13 -26.93 18.04 -3.59
CA GLY A 13 -26.72 16.60 -3.62
C GLY A 13 -28.01 15.80 -3.73
N ASN A 14 -27.91 14.54 -4.14
CA ASN A 14 -29.06 13.64 -4.29
C ASN A 14 -29.22 12.73 -3.05
N PRO A 15 -30.30 12.86 -2.24
CA PRO A 15 -30.52 11.97 -1.10
C PRO A 15 -30.85 10.52 -1.48
N LYS A 16 -31.09 10.22 -2.76
CA LYS A 16 -31.27 8.87 -3.33
C LYS A 16 -30.01 8.33 -4.01
N SER A 17 -28.83 8.90 -3.72
CA SER A 17 -27.55 8.42 -4.24
C SER A 17 -26.42 8.79 -3.27
N ILE A 18 -26.51 8.30 -2.04
CA ILE A 18 -25.52 8.50 -0.98
C ILE A 18 -24.59 7.29 -0.97
N THR A 19 -23.29 7.54 -1.12
CA THR A 19 -22.24 6.53 -0.92
C THR A 19 -21.50 6.84 0.37
N VAL A 20 -21.40 5.85 1.26
CA VAL A 20 -20.62 5.97 2.50
C VAL A 20 -19.27 5.31 2.26
N PHE A 21 -18.19 6.02 2.60
CA PHE A 21 -16.84 5.48 2.49
C PHE A 21 -16.06 5.79 3.76
N GLY A 22 -15.15 4.89 4.11
CA GLY A 22 -14.33 5.01 5.29
C GLY A 22 -13.12 4.10 5.21
N GLU A 23 -12.06 4.49 5.91
CA GLU A 23 -10.82 3.75 6.02
C GLU A 23 -10.61 3.28 7.47
N SER A 24 -9.94 2.14 7.67
CA SER A 24 -9.64 1.57 8.99
C SER A 24 -10.88 1.42 9.88
N ALA A 25 -10.89 1.94 11.11
CA ALA A 25 -12.06 1.99 11.98
C ALA A 25 -13.29 2.67 11.32
N GLY A 26 -13.07 3.62 10.40
CA GLY A 26 -14.11 4.19 9.55
C GLY A 26 -14.67 3.17 8.55
N GLY A 27 -13.82 2.36 7.92
CA GLY A 27 -14.21 1.24 7.04
C GLY A 27 -15.00 0.16 7.79
N ALA A 28 -14.56 -0.19 9.01
CA ALA A 28 -15.33 -1.05 9.92
C ALA A 28 -16.69 -0.43 10.26
N SER A 29 -16.75 0.87 10.52
CA SER A 29 -18.02 1.59 10.73
C SER A 29 -18.95 1.54 9.50
N VAL A 30 -18.41 1.61 8.28
CA VAL A 30 -19.19 1.41 7.05
C VAL A 30 -19.73 -0.02 6.98
N SER A 31 -18.90 -1.04 7.24
CA SER A 31 -19.33 -2.44 7.32
C SER A 31 -20.46 -2.60 8.37
N ALA A 32 -20.31 -2.04 9.57
CA ALA A 32 -21.34 -2.06 10.62
C ALA A 32 -22.67 -1.44 10.15
N HIS A 33 -22.63 -0.32 9.43
CA HIS A 33 -23.85 0.27 8.82
C HIS A 33 -24.49 -0.63 7.74
N THR A 34 -23.75 -1.55 7.11
CA THR A 34 -24.35 -2.57 6.21
C THR A 34 -24.99 -3.74 6.97
N LEU A 35 -24.58 -3.99 8.22
CA LEU A 35 -25.19 -4.99 9.10
C LEU A 35 -26.39 -4.41 9.89
N SER A 36 -26.34 -3.13 10.22
CA SER A 36 -27.36 -2.43 11.01
C SER A 36 -28.62 -2.10 10.19
N LYS A 37 -29.70 -2.86 10.39
CA LYS A 37 -31.00 -2.67 9.71
C LYS A 37 -31.54 -1.23 9.77
N GLY A 38 -31.38 -0.57 10.93
CA GLY A 38 -31.78 0.84 11.11
C GLY A 38 -30.99 1.86 10.28
N SER A 39 -29.87 1.44 9.67
CA SER A 39 -29.05 2.27 8.79
C SER A 39 -29.37 2.10 7.29
N TRP A 40 -30.08 1.03 6.91
CA TRP A 40 -30.14 0.56 5.51
C TRP A 40 -30.75 1.57 4.52
N GLU A 41 -31.77 2.33 4.94
CA GLU A 41 -32.42 3.33 4.07
C GLU A 41 -31.64 4.64 3.96
N LEU A 42 -30.58 4.81 4.76
CA LEU A 42 -29.83 6.07 4.85
C LEU A 42 -28.75 6.23 3.78
N PHE A 43 -28.40 5.16 3.08
CA PHE A 43 -27.37 5.14 2.04
C PHE A 43 -27.58 4.03 1.00
N ASP A 44 -26.99 4.22 -0.17
CA ASP A 44 -27.22 3.41 -1.36
C ASP A 44 -26.01 2.49 -1.68
N ARG A 45 -24.77 2.97 -1.47
CA ARG A 45 -23.53 2.24 -1.77
C ARG A 45 -22.47 2.41 -0.68
N ALA A 46 -21.48 1.52 -0.64
CA ALA A 46 -20.42 1.55 0.37
C ALA A 46 -19.02 1.34 -0.23
N ILE A 47 -18.01 1.95 0.39
CA ILE A 47 -16.60 1.70 0.10
C ILE A 47 -15.86 1.45 1.41
N LEU A 48 -15.29 0.26 1.55
CA LEU A 48 -14.62 -0.23 2.76
C LEU A 48 -13.12 -0.32 2.47
N GLN A 49 -12.34 0.62 3.00
CA GLN A 49 -10.89 0.65 2.83
C GLN A 49 -10.24 0.14 4.11
N SER A 50 -9.46 -0.94 4.04
CA SER A 50 -8.65 -1.48 5.14
C SER A 50 -9.40 -1.65 6.48
N GLY A 51 -10.71 -1.95 6.43
CA GLY A 51 -11.57 -2.01 7.61
C GLY A 51 -12.92 -2.65 7.33
N ASN A 52 -13.31 -3.67 8.12
CA ASN A 52 -14.62 -4.30 8.09
C ASN A 52 -14.91 -5.04 9.42
N MET A 53 -16.18 -5.43 9.65
CA MET A 53 -16.62 -6.03 10.92
C MET A 53 -16.25 -7.51 11.12
N LEU A 54 -15.58 -8.16 10.15
CA LEU A 54 -15.01 -9.50 10.31
C LEU A 54 -13.53 -9.48 10.74
N MET A 55 -12.90 -8.31 10.78
CA MET A 55 -11.54 -8.18 11.26
C MET A 55 -11.48 -8.38 12.79
N PRO A 56 -10.43 -9.03 13.32
CA PRO A 56 -10.36 -9.44 14.73
C PRO A 56 -10.30 -8.30 15.74
N TRP A 57 -10.07 -7.06 15.28
CA TRP A 57 -10.08 -5.84 16.10
C TRP A 57 -11.42 -5.08 16.05
N ALA A 58 -12.30 -5.37 15.08
CA ALA A 58 -13.47 -4.54 14.79
C ALA A 58 -14.61 -4.65 15.81
N ILE A 59 -14.62 -5.70 16.63
CA ILE A 59 -15.55 -5.84 17.77
C ILE A 59 -14.78 -6.20 19.04
N MET A 60 -15.15 -5.56 20.14
CA MET A 60 -14.71 -5.93 21.48
C MET A 60 -15.41 -7.21 21.98
N THR A 61 -14.61 -8.11 22.56
CA THR A 61 -15.14 -9.22 23.37
C THR A 61 -15.57 -8.74 24.75
N ASP A 62 -16.48 -9.46 25.40
CA ASP A 62 -16.96 -9.16 26.77
C ASP A 62 -15.81 -9.00 27.78
N SER A 63 -14.73 -9.78 27.64
CA SER A 63 -13.52 -9.63 28.46
C SER A 63 -12.85 -8.28 28.22
N GLN A 64 -12.63 -7.88 26.96
CA GLN A 64 -12.04 -6.58 26.65
C GLN A 64 -12.93 -5.43 27.14
N ILE A 65 -14.25 -5.53 27.00
CA ILE A 65 -15.19 -4.50 27.50
C ILE A 65 -15.04 -4.38 29.02
N LYS A 66 -15.01 -5.51 29.73
CA LYS A 66 -14.84 -5.54 31.18
C LYS A 66 -13.49 -4.97 31.60
N ASP A 67 -12.38 -5.45 31.03
CA ASP A 67 -11.02 -5.06 31.39
C ASP A 67 -10.80 -3.54 31.16
N VAL A 68 -11.32 -3.01 30.04
CA VAL A 68 -11.26 -1.58 29.71
C VAL A 68 -12.15 -0.75 30.65
N LEU A 69 -13.35 -1.23 30.98
CA LEU A 69 -14.26 -0.53 31.90
C LEU A 69 -13.71 -0.51 33.34
N GLU A 70 -13.21 -1.63 33.86
CA GLU A 70 -12.61 -1.71 35.20
C GLU A 70 -11.39 -0.78 35.32
N TRP A 71 -10.51 -0.77 34.31
CA TRP A 71 -9.40 0.19 34.23
C TRP A 71 -9.90 1.65 34.21
N PHE A 72 -10.84 1.97 33.32
CA PHE A 72 -11.28 3.34 33.11
C PHE A 72 -11.97 3.91 34.35
N LEU A 73 -12.87 3.14 34.97
CA LEU A 73 -13.53 3.52 36.23
C LEU A 73 -12.53 3.72 37.37
N GLY A 74 -11.43 2.96 37.40
CA GLY A 74 -10.32 3.18 38.33
C GLY A 74 -9.60 4.50 38.10
N GLU A 75 -9.23 4.83 36.86
CA GLU A 75 -8.52 6.07 36.52
C GLU A 75 -9.33 7.34 36.78
N VAL A 76 -10.66 7.28 36.63
CA VAL A 76 -11.56 8.42 36.92
C VAL A 76 -12.17 8.41 38.32
N ASN A 77 -11.81 7.42 39.17
CA ASN A 77 -12.32 7.19 40.52
C ASN A 77 -13.85 6.98 40.63
N CYS A 78 -14.48 6.36 39.62
CA CYS A 78 -15.90 5.99 39.62
C CYS A 78 -16.16 4.49 39.85
N ASN A 79 -15.16 3.74 40.32
CA ASN A 79 -15.21 2.28 40.47
C ASN A 79 -15.94 1.79 41.74
N ASN A 80 -16.23 2.68 42.70
CA ASN A 80 -16.91 2.34 43.96
C ASN A 80 -18.27 3.05 44.13
N ASP A 81 -18.70 3.83 43.14
CA ASP A 81 -19.95 4.59 43.20
C ASP A 81 -21.17 3.70 42.98
N GLU A 82 -22.16 3.81 43.86
CA GLU A 82 -23.48 3.16 43.70
C GLU A 82 -24.18 3.59 42.40
N ASN A 83 -23.88 4.79 41.89
CA ASN A 83 -24.35 5.31 40.61
C ASN A 83 -23.19 5.71 39.70
N VAL A 84 -22.51 4.71 39.14
CA VAL A 84 -21.39 4.87 38.18
C VAL A 84 -21.70 5.88 37.06
N LEU A 85 -22.92 5.90 36.51
CA LEU A 85 -23.28 6.82 35.43
C LEU A 85 -23.37 8.28 35.87
N GLU A 86 -23.74 8.55 37.12
CA GLU A 86 -23.74 9.90 37.69
C GLU A 86 -22.33 10.36 38.05
N CYS A 87 -21.51 9.47 38.63
CA CYS A 87 -20.09 9.76 38.82
C CYS A 87 -19.41 10.13 37.50
N LEU A 88 -19.56 9.30 36.45
CA LEU A 88 -18.97 9.53 35.12
C LEU A 88 -19.38 10.87 34.49
N ARG A 89 -20.62 11.34 34.71
CA ARG A 89 -21.10 12.65 34.24
C ARG A 89 -20.51 13.82 35.03
N ASN A 90 -20.08 13.58 36.27
CA ASN A 90 -19.46 14.56 37.16
C ASN A 90 -17.91 14.56 37.08
N VAL A 91 -17.29 13.60 36.38
CA VAL A 91 -15.85 13.57 36.13
C VAL A 91 -15.42 14.83 35.36
N THR A 92 -14.44 15.56 35.90
CA THR A 92 -13.96 16.81 35.33
C THR A 92 -13.17 16.61 34.03
N GLU A 93 -13.19 17.62 33.15
CA GLU A 93 -12.44 17.62 31.88
C GLU A 93 -10.95 17.33 32.06
N ASP A 94 -10.32 17.84 33.13
CA ASP A 94 -8.92 17.55 33.46
C ASP A 94 -8.68 16.09 33.83
N THR A 95 -9.67 15.41 34.40
CA THR A 95 -9.59 13.98 34.75
C THR A 95 -9.75 13.13 33.48
N TRP A 96 -10.71 13.47 32.62
CA TRP A 96 -10.84 12.89 31.27
C TRP A 96 -9.54 13.03 30.47
N LYS A 97 -8.99 14.25 30.38
CA LYS A 97 -7.71 14.51 29.68
C LYS A 97 -6.54 13.73 30.27
N ARG A 98 -6.49 13.49 31.60
CA ARG A 98 -5.43 12.66 32.20
C ARG A 98 -5.58 11.18 31.85
N ALA A 99 -6.80 10.65 31.80
CA ALA A 99 -7.06 9.28 31.36
C ALA A 99 -6.71 9.10 29.86
N GLU A 100 -7.06 10.08 29.02
CA GLU A 100 -6.80 10.09 27.57
C GLU A 100 -5.32 10.29 27.21
N ASN A 101 -4.59 11.17 27.91
CA ASN A 101 -3.18 11.49 27.57
C ASN A 101 -2.16 10.40 27.96
N ARG A 102 -2.56 9.29 28.59
CA ARG A 102 -1.64 8.16 28.75
C ARG A 102 -1.42 7.52 27.38
N GLN A 103 -0.18 7.17 27.04
CA GLN A 103 0.17 6.42 25.82
C GLN A 103 -0.58 5.07 25.68
N GLN A 104 -1.28 4.63 26.73
CA GLN A 104 -2.14 3.47 26.76
C GLN A 104 -3.54 3.72 26.19
N PHE A 105 -4.02 4.96 25.96
CA PHE A 105 -5.37 5.17 25.41
C PHE A 105 -5.52 4.57 23.99
N TRP A 106 -4.48 4.68 23.15
CA TRP A 106 -4.38 3.94 21.88
C TRP A 106 -4.21 2.42 22.05
N GLY A 107 -3.73 1.96 23.22
CA GLY A 107 -3.64 0.55 23.60
C GLY A 107 -4.89 0.02 24.31
N ILE A 108 -5.87 0.89 24.58
CA ILE A 108 -7.11 0.62 25.32
C ILE A 108 -8.24 0.82 24.31
N TRP A 109 -8.44 -0.24 23.53
CA TRP A 109 -9.35 -0.23 22.40
C TRP A 109 -10.82 -0.09 22.87
N THR A 110 -11.36 1.13 22.83
CA THR A 110 -12.80 1.39 22.95
C THR A 110 -13.45 1.31 21.58
N GLY A 111 -13.82 0.09 21.16
CA GLY A 111 -14.44 -0.19 19.87
C GLY A 111 -15.92 -0.57 19.97
N PRO A 112 -16.55 -0.92 18.83
CA PRO A 112 -17.91 -1.46 18.81
C PRO A 112 -18.05 -2.75 19.63
N ASN A 113 -19.21 -2.94 20.24
CA ASN A 113 -19.64 -4.20 20.85
C ASN A 113 -20.91 -4.72 20.16
N VAL A 114 -21.29 -5.97 20.44
CA VAL A 114 -22.64 -6.46 20.14
C VAL A 114 -23.58 -5.86 21.18
N ASP A 115 -24.39 -4.89 20.78
CA ASP A 115 -25.32 -4.14 21.66
C ASP A 115 -26.76 -4.66 21.57
N GLY A 116 -27.09 -5.46 20.56
CA GLY A 116 -28.44 -5.97 20.30
C GLY A 116 -29.36 -4.98 19.57
N GLU A 117 -28.90 -3.76 19.28
CA GLU A 117 -29.68 -2.72 18.58
C GLU A 117 -29.01 -2.29 17.28
N PHE A 118 -27.80 -1.72 17.36
CA PHE A 118 -27.05 -1.31 16.17
C PHE A 118 -26.32 -2.49 15.52
N ILE A 119 -25.69 -3.34 16.33
CA ILE A 119 -25.06 -4.62 15.96
C ILE A 119 -25.81 -5.72 16.73
N ALA A 120 -26.77 -6.34 16.06
CA ALA A 120 -27.73 -7.27 16.68
C ALA A 120 -27.11 -8.60 17.16
N ASP A 121 -26.04 -9.07 16.52
CA ASP A 121 -25.32 -10.31 16.84
C ASP A 121 -23.88 -10.22 16.31
N LYS A 122 -23.09 -11.28 16.47
CA LYS A 122 -21.74 -11.40 15.90
C LYS A 122 -21.79 -11.24 14.37
N PRO A 123 -20.97 -10.36 13.76
CA PRO A 123 -20.98 -10.06 12.32
C PRO A 123 -20.94 -11.28 11.41
N GLN A 124 -20.13 -12.29 11.74
CA GLN A 124 -20.09 -13.55 10.98
C GLN A 124 -21.46 -14.23 10.94
N LYS A 125 -22.18 -14.28 12.06
CA LYS A 125 -23.52 -14.87 12.10
C LYS A 125 -24.54 -14.04 11.31
N ILE A 126 -24.49 -12.71 11.40
CA ILE A 126 -25.36 -11.83 10.59
C ILE A 126 -25.15 -12.10 9.08
N TRP A 127 -23.90 -12.31 8.66
CA TRP A 127 -23.57 -12.73 7.29
C TRP A 127 -24.08 -14.13 6.94
N GLU A 128 -23.95 -15.10 7.84
CA GLU A 128 -24.41 -16.49 7.65
C GLU A 128 -25.94 -16.60 7.57
N ASP A 129 -26.66 -15.81 8.39
CA ASP A 129 -28.12 -15.67 8.36
C ASP A 129 -28.62 -14.88 7.12
N GLY A 130 -27.70 -14.25 6.36
CA GLY A 130 -28.01 -13.44 5.18
C GLY A 130 -28.70 -12.11 5.49
N ASP A 131 -28.63 -11.67 6.75
CA ASP A 131 -29.46 -10.63 7.34
C ASP A 131 -28.82 -9.23 7.20
N VAL A 132 -28.34 -8.96 5.97
CA VAL A 132 -27.38 -7.89 5.60
C VAL A 132 -27.92 -7.01 4.46
N LYS A 133 -27.48 -5.75 4.39
CA LYS A 133 -27.81 -4.89 3.24
C LYS A 133 -27.12 -5.38 1.97
N LYS A 134 -27.93 -5.82 1.02
CA LYS A 134 -27.53 -6.11 -0.36
C LYS A 134 -27.44 -4.77 -1.10
N GLN A 135 -26.22 -4.36 -1.43
CA GLN A 135 -25.89 -3.11 -2.11
C GLN A 135 -24.58 -3.26 -2.88
N ASP A 136 -24.35 -2.37 -3.86
CA ASP A 136 -23.03 -2.25 -4.49
C ASP A 136 -21.97 -1.88 -3.44
N ILE A 137 -20.80 -2.51 -3.52
CA ILE A 137 -19.64 -2.17 -2.69
C ILE A 137 -18.30 -2.12 -3.45
N ILE A 138 -17.39 -1.27 -2.97
CA ILE A 138 -15.95 -1.47 -3.12
C ILE A 138 -15.42 -1.96 -1.77
N ILE A 139 -14.57 -2.97 -1.77
CA ILE A 139 -13.77 -3.38 -0.62
C ILE A 139 -12.30 -3.42 -1.02
N GLY A 140 -11.42 -3.01 -0.13
CA GLY A 140 -9.99 -3.11 -0.40
C GLY A 140 -9.11 -2.95 0.81
N ILE A 141 -7.82 -3.04 0.52
CA ILE A 141 -6.72 -3.17 1.48
C ILE A 141 -5.46 -2.52 0.89
N THR A 142 -4.47 -2.29 1.75
CA THR A 142 -3.09 -2.01 1.33
C THR A 142 -2.26 -3.31 1.36
N LYS A 143 -1.14 -3.40 0.62
CA LYS A 143 -0.31 -4.64 0.58
C LYS A 143 0.39 -4.91 1.92
N ASP A 144 0.74 -3.85 2.64
CA ASP A 144 1.61 -3.88 3.82
C ASP A 144 0.94 -3.22 5.04
N GLU A 145 -0.35 -3.49 5.27
CA GLU A 145 -1.19 -2.87 6.31
C GLU A 145 -0.46 -2.68 7.65
N MET A 146 0.07 -3.77 8.21
CA MET A 146 0.69 -3.79 9.55
C MET A 146 2.14 -3.29 9.56
N PHE A 147 2.59 -2.61 8.50
CA PHE A 147 3.82 -1.80 8.56
C PHE A 147 3.68 -0.64 9.55
N LEU A 148 2.49 -0.02 9.65
CA LEU A 148 2.24 1.11 10.55
C LEU A 148 2.58 0.76 12.00
N ASP A 149 2.08 -0.38 12.48
CA ASP A 149 2.31 -0.93 13.82
C ASP A 149 3.75 -1.41 14.05
N GLN A 150 4.47 -1.79 12.99
CA GLN A 150 5.80 -2.40 13.09
C GLN A 150 6.96 -1.43 12.77
N GLN A 151 6.69 -0.24 12.23
CA GLN A 151 7.72 0.73 11.83
C GLN A 151 8.69 1.10 12.97
N TYR A 152 8.24 1.06 14.23
CA TYR A 152 9.08 1.37 15.40
C TYR A 152 10.25 0.38 15.57
N LEU A 153 10.16 -0.84 15.01
CA LEU A 153 11.23 -1.84 15.06
C LEU A 153 12.48 -1.35 14.31
N LEU A 154 12.30 -0.54 13.26
CA LEU A 154 13.37 0.10 12.49
C LEU A 154 14.24 1.04 13.34
N LEU A 155 13.68 1.58 14.43
CA LEU A 155 14.41 2.41 15.40
C LEU A 155 15.17 1.56 16.44
N LYS A 156 14.78 0.30 16.63
CA LYS A 156 15.34 -0.59 17.66
C LYS A 156 16.58 -1.36 17.19
N SER A 157 16.68 -1.70 15.91
CA SER A 157 17.83 -2.48 15.42
C SER A 157 18.04 -2.39 13.90
N THR A 158 19.28 -2.52 13.46
CA THR A 158 19.64 -2.78 12.05
C THR A 158 20.07 -4.24 11.81
N ASN A 159 20.00 -5.10 12.83
CA ASN A 159 20.41 -6.51 12.76
C ASN A 159 19.30 -7.38 12.16
N ILE A 160 19.54 -8.04 11.03
CA ILE A 160 18.59 -8.94 10.36
C ILE A 160 18.02 -10.01 11.30
N SER A 161 18.84 -10.61 12.17
CA SER A 161 18.42 -11.67 13.09
C SER A 161 17.42 -11.20 14.14
N PHE A 162 17.34 -9.90 14.44
CA PHE A 162 16.34 -9.33 15.34
C PHE A 162 14.93 -9.45 14.73
N TYR A 163 14.78 -9.09 13.46
CA TYR A 163 13.50 -9.15 12.74
C TYR A 163 13.04 -10.58 12.49
N LEU A 164 13.97 -11.47 12.10
CA LEU A 164 13.67 -12.89 11.95
C LEU A 164 13.22 -13.53 13.27
N LYS A 165 13.85 -13.17 14.40
CA LYS A 165 13.39 -13.62 15.72
C LYS A 165 12.02 -13.06 16.08
N HIS A 166 11.74 -11.79 15.76
CA HIS A 166 10.42 -11.19 15.98
C HIS A 166 9.32 -11.91 15.19
N PHE A 167 9.57 -12.22 13.91
CA PHE A 167 8.66 -13.03 13.09
C PHE A 167 8.41 -14.42 13.69
N GLU A 168 9.47 -15.13 14.10
CA GLU A 168 9.35 -16.43 14.78
C GLU A 168 8.57 -16.34 16.11
N GLU A 169 8.70 -15.24 16.86
CA GLU A 169 7.94 -15.00 18.09
C GLU A 169 6.44 -14.77 17.80
N LEU A 170 6.10 -14.07 16.70
CA LEU A 170 4.71 -13.90 16.25
C LEU A 170 4.09 -15.24 15.83
N LEU A 171 4.80 -16.04 15.03
CA LEU A 171 4.36 -17.40 14.66
C LEU A 171 4.13 -18.27 15.90
N LYS A 172 5.08 -18.31 16.84
CA LYS A 172 4.96 -19.08 18.10
C LYS A 172 3.85 -18.59 19.01
N LYS A 173 3.55 -17.29 19.01
CA LYS A 173 2.42 -16.73 19.76
C LYS A 173 1.08 -17.12 19.15
N HIS A 174 0.95 -17.02 17.82
CA HIS A 174 -0.31 -17.30 17.12
C HIS A 174 -0.59 -18.81 17.02
N PHE A 175 0.40 -19.60 16.62
CA PHE A 175 0.32 -21.05 16.41
C PHE A 175 0.86 -21.86 17.62
N LYS A 176 0.67 -21.35 18.84
CA LYS A 176 1.25 -21.88 20.10
C LYS A 176 0.99 -23.37 20.33
N ASN A 177 -0.15 -23.88 19.87
CA ASN A 177 -0.60 -25.27 20.06
C ASN A 177 -0.61 -26.06 18.73
N SER A 178 -0.03 -25.53 17.66
CA SER A 178 0.02 -26.17 16.34
C SER A 178 1.27 -27.05 16.19
N SER A 179 1.23 -28.01 15.27
CA SER A 179 2.41 -28.82 14.92
C SER A 179 3.49 -28.02 14.19
N GLU A 180 4.75 -28.48 14.25
CA GLU A 180 5.87 -27.80 13.56
C GLU A 180 5.62 -27.63 12.06
N ALA A 181 4.91 -28.57 11.42
CA ALA A 181 4.50 -28.47 10.01
C ALA A 181 3.68 -27.20 9.69
N VAL A 182 2.92 -26.66 10.65
CA VAL A 182 2.20 -25.38 10.49
C VAL A 182 3.19 -24.20 10.53
N HIS A 183 4.19 -24.25 11.42
CA HIS A 183 5.26 -23.24 11.49
C HIS A 183 6.14 -23.28 10.24
N GLU A 184 6.51 -24.47 9.76
CA GLU A 184 7.22 -24.68 8.49
C GLU A 184 6.42 -24.12 7.30
N LYS A 185 5.10 -24.37 7.23
CA LYS A 185 4.28 -23.82 6.14
C LYS A 185 4.15 -22.30 6.22
N ALA A 186 4.03 -21.73 7.42
CA ALA A 186 4.05 -20.28 7.59
C ALA A 186 5.40 -19.67 7.16
N ARG A 187 6.52 -20.30 7.51
CA ARG A 187 7.85 -19.89 7.02
C ARG A 187 7.94 -19.96 5.50
N GLU A 188 7.47 -21.04 4.88
CA GLU A 188 7.45 -21.21 3.42
C GLU A 188 6.66 -20.10 2.71
N LEU A 189 5.56 -19.63 3.31
CA LEU A 189 4.70 -18.58 2.74
C LEU A 189 5.26 -17.17 2.91
N TYR A 190 5.85 -16.84 4.07
CA TYR A 190 6.20 -15.46 4.42
C TYR A 190 7.71 -15.13 4.41
N LEU A 191 8.62 -16.11 4.52
CA LEU A 191 10.06 -15.82 4.45
C LEU A 191 10.54 -15.74 2.99
N PRO A 192 11.08 -14.60 2.54
CA PRO A 192 11.64 -14.49 1.20
C PRO A 192 12.93 -15.31 1.08
N LYS A 193 13.19 -15.83 -0.11
CA LYS A 193 14.39 -16.64 -0.43
C LYS A 193 15.72 -15.89 -0.26
N CYS A 194 15.70 -14.56 -0.20
CA CYS A 194 16.86 -13.72 0.01
C CYS A 194 16.48 -12.53 0.92
N ILE A 195 17.34 -12.24 1.90
CA ILE A 195 17.15 -11.14 2.85
C ILE A 195 18.42 -10.27 2.82
N PRO A 196 18.53 -9.33 1.87
CA PRO A 196 19.72 -8.50 1.69
C PRO A 196 19.81 -7.32 2.67
N SER A 197 18.74 -7.01 3.42
CA SER A 197 18.70 -5.89 4.36
C SER A 197 17.75 -6.12 5.52
N TYR A 198 17.82 -5.29 6.56
CA TYR A 198 16.89 -5.32 7.68
C TYR A 198 15.46 -4.88 7.30
N LEU A 199 15.30 -4.07 6.24
CA LEU A 199 13.97 -3.72 5.69
C LEU A 199 13.31 -4.95 5.04
N GLU A 200 14.07 -5.73 4.28
CA GLU A 200 13.59 -7.00 3.72
C GLU A 200 13.35 -8.05 4.83
N ALA A 201 14.12 -8.00 5.93
CA ALA A 201 13.93 -8.87 7.09
C ALA A 201 12.65 -8.56 7.90
N LEU A 202 12.09 -7.34 7.77
CA LEU A 202 10.84 -6.92 8.41
C LEU A 202 9.59 -7.37 7.64
N LYS A 203 9.69 -7.54 6.30
CA LYS A 203 8.54 -7.95 5.46
C LYS A 203 7.79 -9.21 5.93
N PRO A 204 8.44 -10.29 6.42
CA PRO A 204 7.73 -11.49 6.87
C PRO A 204 6.73 -11.21 8.00
N SER A 205 7.11 -10.41 9.00
CA SER A 205 6.21 -10.06 10.11
C SER A 205 5.15 -9.04 9.72
N VAL A 206 5.46 -8.12 8.80
CA VAL A 206 4.48 -7.19 8.23
C VAL A 206 3.43 -7.94 7.42
N ALA A 207 3.84 -8.83 6.51
CA ALA A 207 2.93 -9.61 5.66
C ALA A 207 2.04 -10.54 6.51
N PHE A 208 2.63 -11.31 7.43
CA PHE A 208 1.89 -12.22 8.31
C PHE A 208 0.84 -11.49 9.16
N GLU A 209 1.21 -10.38 9.81
CA GLU A 209 0.25 -9.61 10.60
C GLU A 209 -0.79 -8.92 9.71
N SER A 210 -0.44 -8.46 8.51
CA SER A 210 -1.39 -7.86 7.55
C SER A 210 -2.45 -8.87 7.13
N ASP A 211 -2.06 -10.11 6.81
CA ASP A 211 -3.00 -11.21 6.58
C ASP A 211 -3.86 -11.48 7.81
N ARG A 212 -3.25 -11.61 9.00
CA ARG A 212 -3.94 -11.95 10.25
C ARG A 212 -4.92 -10.87 10.74
N MET A 213 -4.61 -9.58 10.55
CA MET A 213 -5.37 -8.46 11.13
C MET A 213 -6.33 -7.79 10.15
N MET A 214 -6.05 -7.82 8.85
CA MET A 214 -6.77 -7.02 7.85
C MET A 214 -7.18 -7.86 6.63
N ILE A 215 -6.22 -8.39 5.88
CA ILE A 215 -6.43 -8.90 4.52
C ILE A 215 -7.36 -10.12 4.51
N CYS A 216 -7.19 -11.06 5.44
CA CYS A 216 -8.09 -12.22 5.53
C CYS A 216 -9.53 -11.83 5.90
N GLY A 217 -9.73 -10.82 6.76
CA GLY A 217 -11.07 -10.31 7.08
C GLY A 217 -11.76 -9.69 5.87
N SER A 218 -11.03 -8.87 5.09
CA SER A 218 -11.55 -8.29 3.83
C SER A 218 -11.86 -9.36 2.78
N ARG A 219 -11.02 -10.39 2.64
CA ARG A 219 -11.29 -11.55 1.78
C ARG A 219 -12.55 -12.32 2.23
N GLN A 220 -12.70 -12.53 3.54
CA GLN A 220 -13.86 -13.22 4.11
C GLN A 220 -15.16 -12.45 3.84
N GLU A 221 -15.19 -11.12 4.05
CA GLU A 221 -16.40 -10.32 3.78
C GLU A 221 -16.70 -10.31 2.26
N ALA A 222 -15.68 -10.19 1.41
CA ALA A 222 -15.85 -10.28 -0.04
C ALA A 222 -16.45 -11.64 -0.48
N LYS A 223 -15.99 -12.76 0.10
CA LYS A 223 -16.52 -14.13 -0.16
C LYS A 223 -17.93 -14.35 0.39
N LEU A 224 -18.32 -13.65 1.46
CA LEU A 224 -19.69 -13.70 1.98
C LEU A 224 -20.64 -12.85 1.11
N ARG A 225 -20.20 -11.66 0.70
CA ARG A 225 -20.95 -10.80 -0.24
C ARG A 225 -21.10 -11.43 -1.62
N SER A 226 -20.10 -12.15 -2.15
CA SER A 226 -20.15 -12.72 -3.50
C SER A 226 -21.34 -13.66 -3.74
N LYS A 227 -21.84 -14.30 -2.68
CA LYS A 227 -23.07 -15.12 -2.67
C LYS A 227 -24.36 -14.35 -2.99
N HIS A 228 -24.30 -13.02 -3.10
CA HIS A 228 -25.45 -12.14 -3.39
C HIS A 228 -25.27 -11.27 -4.66
N THR A 229 -24.25 -11.58 -5.46
CA THR A 229 -23.87 -10.86 -6.71
C THR A 229 -24.96 -10.81 -7.78
N SER A 230 -25.94 -11.72 -7.75
CA SER A 230 -27.13 -11.64 -8.61
C SER A 230 -27.97 -10.37 -8.40
N THR A 231 -27.69 -9.60 -7.34
CA THR A 231 -28.39 -8.34 -6.99
C THR A 231 -27.46 -7.13 -6.80
N THR A 232 -26.14 -7.30 -6.81
CA THR A 232 -25.18 -6.28 -6.35
C THR A 232 -23.81 -6.39 -7.01
N ASN A 233 -23.16 -5.27 -7.33
CA ASN A 233 -21.77 -5.25 -7.79
C ASN A 233 -20.77 -5.23 -6.63
N ILE A 234 -19.71 -6.04 -6.73
CA ILE A 234 -18.65 -6.11 -5.72
C ILE A 234 -17.31 -5.94 -6.43
N TYR A 235 -16.57 -4.92 -6.04
CA TYR A 235 -15.22 -4.67 -6.52
C TYR A 235 -14.22 -4.84 -5.38
N ALA A 236 -13.25 -5.72 -5.57
CA ALA A 236 -12.10 -5.87 -4.66
C ALA A 236 -10.88 -5.15 -5.22
N PHE A 237 -10.10 -4.46 -4.40
CA PHE A 237 -8.80 -3.92 -4.80
C PHE A 237 -7.72 -4.12 -3.72
N GLN A 238 -6.47 -4.14 -4.16
CA GLN A 238 -5.30 -4.09 -3.29
C GLN A 238 -4.39 -2.94 -3.71
N TYR A 239 -4.06 -2.05 -2.79
CA TYR A 239 -3.18 -0.92 -3.00
C TYR A 239 -1.73 -1.33 -2.70
N SER A 240 -0.95 -1.53 -3.77
CA SER A 240 0.44 -1.98 -3.72
C SER A 240 1.45 -0.87 -4.03
N HIS A 241 1.03 0.40 -3.99
CA HIS A 241 1.88 1.54 -4.36
C HIS A 241 2.46 2.25 -3.13
N ALA A 242 3.77 2.45 -3.11
CA ALA A 242 4.48 3.14 -2.04
C ALA A 242 5.05 4.48 -2.55
N PRO A 243 4.38 5.63 -2.31
CA PRO A 243 4.85 6.93 -2.77
C PRO A 243 6.14 7.33 -2.04
N LEU A 244 7.08 7.97 -2.75
CA LEU A 244 8.39 8.37 -2.22
C LEU A 244 8.33 9.70 -1.44
N VAL A 245 7.32 9.87 -0.58
CA VAL A 245 7.12 11.05 0.26
C VAL A 245 7.09 10.68 1.75
N ASN A 246 7.54 11.59 2.61
CA ASN A 246 7.34 11.45 4.05
C ASN A 246 5.93 11.94 4.42
N TYR A 247 5.03 11.00 4.70
CA TYR A 247 3.69 11.30 5.20
C TYR A 247 3.69 11.36 6.74
N PHE A 248 4.22 12.46 7.25
CA PHE A 248 4.66 12.63 8.64
C PHE A 248 3.63 12.28 9.73
N ILE A 249 2.33 12.36 9.44
CA ILE A 249 1.24 12.08 10.40
C ILE A 249 1.20 10.60 10.80
N LEU A 250 1.34 9.68 9.83
CA LEU A 250 1.29 8.23 10.08
C LEU A 250 2.68 7.57 10.00
N TYR A 251 3.56 8.13 9.16
CA TYR A 251 4.87 7.58 8.84
C TYR A 251 5.97 8.64 9.03
N PRO A 252 6.23 9.12 10.25
CA PRO A 252 7.23 10.17 10.52
C PRO A 252 8.64 9.81 10.01
N TYR A 253 8.94 8.52 9.89
CA TYR A 253 10.21 7.99 9.37
C TYR A 253 10.18 7.68 7.86
N GLY A 254 9.02 7.79 7.20
CA GLY A 254 8.77 7.36 5.83
C GLY A 254 8.25 5.91 5.73
N VAL A 255 7.82 5.53 4.53
CA VAL A 255 7.17 4.22 4.26
C VAL A 255 8.13 3.16 3.71
N PHE A 256 9.39 3.49 3.43
CA PHE A 256 10.47 2.56 3.02
C PHE A 256 10.14 1.55 1.89
N GLY A 257 9.17 1.85 1.02
CA GLY A 257 8.74 0.97 -0.06
C GLY A 257 7.65 -0.05 0.32
N PHE A 258 7.09 0.05 1.53
CA PHE A 258 5.87 -0.63 1.96
C PHE A 258 4.64 0.18 1.50
N ALA A 259 3.66 -0.48 0.90
CA ALA A 259 2.36 0.11 0.60
C ALA A 259 1.45 -0.11 1.82
N ALA A 260 1.67 0.73 2.83
CA ALA A 260 1.13 0.62 4.18
C ALA A 260 -0.27 1.24 4.36
N HIS A 261 -0.89 0.94 5.51
CA HIS A 261 -2.24 1.35 5.91
C HIS A 261 -2.56 2.83 5.66
N GLY A 262 -3.71 3.13 5.06
CA GLY A 262 -4.16 4.48 4.77
C GLY A 262 -3.37 5.27 3.71
N LEU A 263 -2.35 4.69 3.05
CA LEU A 263 -1.67 5.37 1.93
C LEU A 263 -2.56 5.51 0.68
N ASP A 264 -3.61 4.70 0.59
CA ASP A 264 -4.64 4.78 -0.45
C ASP A 264 -5.52 6.04 -0.28
N ILE A 265 -5.79 6.48 0.96
CA ILE A 265 -6.47 7.75 1.28
C ILE A 265 -5.80 8.93 0.56
N ILE A 266 -4.47 8.99 0.61
CA ILE A 266 -3.67 10.08 0.00
C ILE A 266 -3.98 10.18 -1.50
N SER A 267 -4.10 9.03 -2.17
CA SER A 267 -4.44 8.94 -3.58
C SER A 267 -5.92 9.23 -3.86
N VAL A 268 -6.85 8.71 -3.03
CA VAL A 268 -8.31 8.92 -3.16
C VAL A 268 -8.71 10.39 -2.97
N PHE A 269 -8.05 11.12 -2.08
CA PHE A 269 -8.37 12.52 -1.78
C PHE A 269 -7.58 13.55 -2.63
N GLY A 270 -6.75 13.10 -3.57
CA GLY A 270 -6.12 13.99 -4.55
C GLY A 270 -4.85 14.71 -4.10
N SER A 271 -4.30 14.38 -2.93
CA SER A 271 -3.10 15.04 -2.38
C SER A 271 -1.91 15.11 -3.37
N PRO A 272 -1.62 14.09 -4.21
CA PRO A 272 -0.55 14.18 -5.19
C PRO A 272 -0.74 15.23 -6.29
N ILE A 273 -2.00 15.54 -6.66
CA ILE A 273 -2.35 16.24 -7.91
C ILE A 273 -1.62 17.58 -8.04
N ASN A 274 -1.60 18.37 -6.96
CA ASN A 274 -1.05 19.73 -6.93
C ASN A 274 0.23 19.87 -6.07
N ASP A 275 0.73 18.81 -5.45
CA ASP A 275 1.95 18.85 -4.64
C ASP A 275 3.17 18.36 -5.45
N THR A 276 4.21 19.22 -5.54
CA THR A 276 5.45 18.97 -6.28
C THR A 276 6.34 17.89 -5.65
N LYS A 277 6.11 17.50 -4.38
CA LYS A 277 6.81 16.40 -3.71
C LYS A 277 6.46 15.04 -4.30
N PHE A 278 5.25 14.90 -4.84
CA PHE A 278 4.79 13.67 -5.48
C PHE A 278 5.26 13.59 -6.93
N ARG A 279 5.50 12.37 -7.39
CA ARG A 279 5.93 12.04 -8.75
C ARG A 279 4.74 12.03 -9.73
N SER A 280 5.04 11.90 -11.02
CA SER A 280 4.01 11.83 -12.06
C SER A 280 3.18 10.55 -12.03
N ASP A 281 3.75 9.44 -11.57
CA ASP A 281 3.05 8.18 -11.34
C ASP A 281 2.09 8.27 -10.14
N ASP A 282 2.53 8.86 -9.01
CA ASP A 282 1.66 9.17 -7.86
C ASP A 282 0.41 9.98 -8.29
N ARG A 283 0.60 11.03 -9.10
CA ARG A 283 -0.49 11.85 -9.65
C ARG A 283 -1.43 11.07 -10.55
N THR A 284 -0.87 10.24 -11.42
CA THR A 284 -1.65 9.42 -12.36
C THR A 284 -2.49 8.38 -11.61
N LEU A 285 -1.94 7.77 -10.58
CA LEU A 285 -2.65 6.83 -9.70
C LEU A 285 -3.80 7.54 -8.96
N SER A 286 -3.52 8.68 -8.34
CA SER A 286 -4.52 9.48 -7.61
C SER A 286 -5.70 9.89 -8.50
N LEU A 287 -5.45 10.40 -9.71
CA LEU A 287 -6.50 10.74 -10.67
C LEU A 287 -7.35 9.53 -11.09
N ARG A 288 -6.74 8.34 -11.24
CA ARG A 288 -7.46 7.09 -11.52
C ARG A 288 -8.33 6.65 -10.33
N MET A 289 -7.81 6.71 -9.11
CA MET A 289 -8.58 6.34 -7.91
C MET A 289 -9.77 7.27 -7.68
N ILE A 290 -9.59 8.59 -7.82
CA ILE A 290 -10.70 9.55 -7.79
C ILE A 290 -11.76 9.22 -8.86
N LEU A 291 -11.33 8.86 -10.07
CA LEU A 291 -12.26 8.49 -11.14
C LEU A 291 -13.05 7.22 -10.76
N TYR A 292 -12.40 6.17 -10.25
CA TYR A 292 -13.06 4.93 -9.84
C TYR A 292 -14.03 5.13 -8.67
N TRP A 293 -13.61 5.82 -7.60
CA TRP A 293 -14.46 6.11 -6.43
C TRP A 293 -15.65 6.97 -6.82
N THR A 294 -15.44 8.04 -7.60
CA THR A 294 -16.53 8.96 -7.96
C THR A 294 -17.45 8.41 -9.05
N ASN A 295 -17.00 7.52 -9.95
CA ASN A 295 -17.89 6.80 -10.86
C ASN A 295 -18.76 5.80 -10.08
N PHE A 296 -18.14 4.98 -9.24
CA PHE A 296 -18.84 4.02 -8.39
C PHE A 296 -19.90 4.72 -7.52
N ALA A 297 -19.54 5.84 -6.89
CA ALA A 297 -20.48 6.60 -6.08
C ALA A 297 -21.70 7.14 -6.86
N LYS A 298 -21.54 7.42 -8.16
CA LYS A 298 -22.61 7.92 -9.05
C LYS A 298 -23.47 6.79 -9.63
N THR A 299 -22.86 5.72 -10.14
CA THR A 299 -23.56 4.71 -10.96
C THR A 299 -23.54 3.30 -10.38
N GLY A 300 -22.68 3.00 -9.43
CA GLY A 300 -22.38 1.62 -9.00
C GLY A 300 -21.31 0.94 -9.86
N GLU A 301 -20.81 1.60 -10.90
CA GLU A 301 -19.76 1.09 -11.80
C GLU A 301 -18.49 1.93 -11.67
N GLN A 302 -17.30 1.32 -11.59
CA GLN A 302 -16.03 2.06 -11.57
C GLN A 302 -15.65 2.68 -12.94
N LEU A 303 -16.12 2.09 -14.04
CA LEU A 303 -15.84 2.50 -15.42
C LEU A 303 -17.12 2.44 -16.26
N ARG A 304 -17.43 3.54 -16.97
CA ARG A 304 -18.51 3.53 -17.97
C ARG A 304 -18.11 2.67 -19.17
N GLN A 305 -18.93 1.67 -19.50
CA GLN A 305 -18.88 1.04 -20.81
C GLN A 305 -19.41 1.98 -21.91
N ARG A 306 -18.56 2.88 -22.43
CA ARG A 306 -18.78 3.55 -23.71
C ARG A 306 -17.48 3.65 -24.50
N GLY A 307 -17.51 3.24 -25.76
CA GLY A 307 -16.34 3.16 -26.62
C GLY A 307 -15.78 4.53 -27.01
N SER A 308 -14.84 5.05 -26.22
CA SER A 308 -13.90 6.09 -26.63
C SER A 308 -12.47 5.69 -26.28
N SER A 309 -11.57 5.85 -27.24
CA SER A 309 -10.25 5.21 -27.30
C SER A 309 -9.16 5.92 -26.48
N VAL A 310 -9.39 6.13 -25.17
CA VAL A 310 -8.44 6.86 -24.29
C VAL A 310 -8.12 6.12 -22.97
N VAL A 311 -8.67 4.92 -22.74
CA VAL A 311 -8.24 4.03 -21.63
C VAL A 311 -7.95 2.64 -22.17
N ASN A 312 -6.69 2.40 -22.56
CA ASN A 312 -6.24 1.07 -22.95
C ASN A 312 -6.21 0.15 -21.73
N GLN A 313 -7.22 -0.73 -21.67
CA GLN A 313 -7.27 -2.00 -20.93
C GLN A 313 -6.96 -1.97 -19.43
N ILE A 314 -8.00 -1.80 -18.62
CA ILE A 314 -8.11 -2.49 -17.32
C ILE A 314 -9.51 -3.11 -17.25
N HIS A 315 -9.59 -4.41 -17.52
CA HIS A 315 -10.78 -5.22 -17.19
C HIS A 315 -10.65 -5.64 -15.72
N GLN A 316 -11.61 -5.27 -14.87
CA GLN A 316 -11.78 -5.96 -13.59
C GLN A 316 -12.72 -7.15 -13.81
N PRO A 317 -12.39 -8.35 -13.30
CA PRO A 317 -13.37 -9.43 -13.23
C PRO A 317 -14.43 -9.06 -12.19
N ILE A 318 -15.70 -9.14 -12.58
CA ILE A 318 -16.81 -9.20 -11.62
C ILE A 318 -16.61 -10.49 -10.82
N LEU A 319 -16.69 -10.42 -9.49
CA LEU A 319 -16.45 -11.56 -8.62
C LEU A 319 -17.57 -12.59 -8.73
N ASP A 320 -17.36 -13.64 -9.53
CA ASP A 320 -18.18 -14.85 -9.46
C ASP A 320 -17.65 -15.82 -8.37
N GLU A 321 -18.41 -16.88 -8.10
CA GLU A 321 -18.08 -17.86 -7.06
C GLU A 321 -16.77 -18.62 -7.34
N LYS A 322 -16.32 -18.69 -8.60
CA LYS A 322 -15.05 -19.32 -9.02
C LYS A 322 -13.86 -18.34 -8.94
N ALA A 323 -14.11 -17.04 -9.10
CA ALA A 323 -13.11 -15.99 -8.89
C ALA A 323 -12.72 -15.86 -7.40
N ALA A 324 -13.60 -16.25 -6.47
CA ALA A 324 -13.26 -16.32 -5.05
C ALA A 324 -12.15 -17.36 -4.76
N ASP A 325 -12.22 -18.54 -5.39
CA ASP A 325 -11.19 -19.58 -5.27
C ASP A 325 -9.88 -19.18 -6.01
N PHE A 326 -9.97 -18.33 -7.04
CA PHE A 326 -8.82 -17.70 -7.68
C PHE A 326 -8.13 -16.69 -6.74
N ILE A 327 -8.91 -15.88 -5.99
CA ILE A 327 -8.42 -14.94 -4.96
C ILE A 327 -7.78 -15.65 -3.76
N GLU A 328 -8.25 -16.85 -3.40
CA GLU A 328 -7.61 -17.69 -2.38
C GLU A 328 -6.21 -18.15 -2.79
N ASN A 329 -5.94 -18.30 -4.10
CA ASN A 329 -4.67 -18.85 -4.58
C ASN A 329 -3.69 -17.81 -5.16
N GLN A 330 -4.16 -16.74 -5.80
CA GLN A 330 -3.31 -15.66 -6.33
C GLN A 330 -4.02 -14.29 -6.34
N MET A 331 -3.69 -13.40 -5.39
CA MET A 331 -4.05 -11.97 -5.48
C MET A 331 -3.05 -11.21 -6.34
N VAL A 332 -3.35 -11.15 -7.65
CA VAL A 332 -2.68 -10.36 -8.70
C VAL A 332 -3.80 -9.98 -9.70
N VAL A 333 -3.86 -8.89 -10.47
CA VAL A 333 -3.01 -7.74 -10.89
C VAL A 333 -3.96 -6.51 -10.93
N PHE A 334 -3.60 -5.21 -10.92
CA PHE A 334 -2.44 -4.39 -11.28
C PHE A 334 -2.26 -3.28 -10.19
N PHE A 335 -1.21 -2.46 -10.10
CA PHE A 335 -0.17 -2.04 -11.07
C PHE A 335 1.15 -2.82 -10.96
N ASP A 336 1.89 -2.84 -12.08
CA ASP A 336 3.19 -3.51 -12.19
C ASP A 336 4.21 -2.93 -11.21
N ASP A 337 4.57 -3.72 -10.19
CA ASP A 337 5.90 -3.64 -9.60
C ASP A 337 6.87 -4.32 -10.58
N PRO A 338 7.87 -3.61 -11.15
CA PRO A 338 8.82 -4.20 -12.10
C PRO A 338 9.69 -5.33 -11.52
N ARG A 339 9.53 -5.68 -10.23
CA ARG A 339 10.19 -6.80 -9.55
C ARG A 339 9.47 -8.15 -9.66
N GLU A 340 8.20 -8.21 -10.08
CA GLU A 340 7.39 -9.44 -10.02
C GLU A 340 7.03 -10.08 -11.39
N ASP A 341 7.38 -9.48 -12.54
CA ASP A 341 7.31 -10.18 -13.85
C ASP A 341 8.58 -11.04 -14.11
N PRO A 342 8.46 -12.36 -14.39
CA PRO A 342 9.59 -13.22 -14.76
C PRO A 342 10.37 -12.76 -16.01
N ASN A 343 9.73 -12.06 -16.95
CA ASN A 343 10.41 -11.49 -18.11
C ASN A 343 11.11 -10.17 -17.75
N ALA A 344 10.46 -9.30 -16.96
CA ALA A 344 11.07 -8.11 -16.39
C ALA A 344 12.28 -8.42 -15.51
N THR A 345 12.30 -9.51 -14.73
CA THR A 345 13.49 -9.90 -13.95
C THR A 345 14.69 -10.30 -14.81
N THR A 346 14.47 -10.73 -16.06
CA THR A 346 15.58 -10.99 -17.01
C THR A 346 16.08 -9.68 -17.64
N TYR A 347 15.18 -8.75 -17.96
CA TYR A 347 15.55 -7.44 -18.52
C TYR A 347 16.16 -6.49 -17.48
N GLY A 348 15.60 -6.45 -16.27
CA GLY A 348 16.14 -5.74 -15.12
C GLY A 348 17.54 -6.23 -14.75
N ARG A 349 17.79 -7.54 -14.82
CA ARG A 349 19.13 -8.11 -14.67
C ARG A 349 20.08 -7.63 -15.77
N HIS A 350 19.67 -7.62 -17.04
CA HIS A 350 20.52 -7.09 -18.13
C HIS A 350 20.74 -5.57 -18.03
N ILE A 351 19.76 -4.77 -17.60
CA ILE A 351 19.94 -3.33 -17.32
C ILE A 351 20.87 -3.12 -16.14
N GLU A 352 20.74 -3.90 -15.06
CA GLU A 352 21.58 -3.79 -13.89
C GLU A 352 23.02 -4.26 -14.18
N GLU A 353 23.19 -5.30 -14.99
CA GLU A 353 24.48 -5.70 -15.57
C GLU A 353 25.07 -4.60 -16.47
N LEU A 354 24.30 -4.01 -17.40
CA LEU A 354 24.80 -2.93 -18.25
C LEU A 354 25.18 -1.69 -17.42
N ARG A 355 24.35 -1.32 -16.44
CA ARG A 355 24.60 -0.23 -15.48
C ARG A 355 25.85 -0.52 -14.65
N ASN A 356 26.04 -1.75 -14.17
CA ASN A 356 27.22 -2.14 -13.40
C ASN A 356 28.49 -2.12 -14.26
N VAL A 357 28.40 -2.54 -15.53
CA VAL A 357 29.49 -2.41 -16.52
C VAL A 357 29.82 -0.94 -16.77
N ILE A 358 28.82 -0.08 -17.02
CA ILE A 358 29.01 1.36 -17.23
C ILE A 358 29.59 2.04 -15.98
N VAL A 359 29.14 1.67 -14.77
CA VAL A 359 29.64 2.24 -13.51
C VAL A 359 31.07 1.78 -13.19
N ASP A 360 31.39 0.50 -13.40
CA ASP A 360 32.77 -0.02 -13.26
C ASP A 360 33.71 0.61 -14.31
N TYR A 361 33.22 0.78 -15.54
CA TYR A 361 33.92 1.47 -16.62
C TYR A 361 34.19 2.95 -16.27
N MET A 362 33.19 3.69 -15.77
CA MET A 362 33.36 5.07 -15.34
C MET A 362 34.33 5.20 -14.15
N LYS A 363 34.33 4.25 -13.22
CA LYS A 363 35.34 4.17 -12.14
C LYS A 363 36.75 3.93 -12.70
N LYS A 364 36.90 3.03 -13.68
CA LYS A 364 38.19 2.79 -14.36
C LYS A 364 38.67 4.02 -15.13
N LEU A 365 37.77 4.73 -15.83
CA LEU A 365 38.09 5.98 -16.52
C LEU A 365 38.50 7.08 -15.54
N TYR A 366 37.76 7.26 -14.45
CA TYR A 366 38.06 8.21 -13.37
C TYR A 366 39.42 7.95 -12.72
N ASN A 367 39.71 6.69 -12.37
CA ASN A 367 41.02 6.30 -11.83
C ASN A 367 42.15 6.57 -12.84
N ARG A 368 41.93 6.33 -14.13
CA ARG A 368 42.93 6.58 -15.18
C ARG A 368 43.15 8.07 -15.49
N MET A 369 42.14 8.92 -15.28
CA MET A 369 42.28 10.39 -15.29
C MET A 369 42.99 10.95 -14.05
N LYS A 370 43.15 10.13 -12.99
CA LYS A 370 43.84 10.51 -11.76
C LYS A 370 45.36 10.33 -11.85
N ASP A 371 45.84 9.43 -12.71
CA ASP A 371 47.27 9.14 -12.94
C ASP A 371 48.00 10.24 -13.76
N GLU A 372 48.29 11.33 -13.06
CA GLU A 372 49.34 12.36 -13.19
C GLU A 372 49.82 12.96 -14.54
N HIS A 373 49.63 12.36 -15.72
CA HIS A 373 50.30 12.81 -16.97
C HIS A 373 49.38 13.36 -18.09
N ALA A 374 48.08 13.58 -17.83
CA ALA A 374 47.16 14.19 -18.78
C ALA A 374 46.97 15.71 -18.56
N PRO A 375 46.82 16.55 -19.61
CA PRO A 375 46.58 17.99 -19.46
C PRO A 375 45.22 18.24 -18.81
N LYS A 376 45.23 18.82 -17.61
CA LYS A 376 44.06 18.96 -16.72
C LYS A 376 42.89 19.72 -17.38
N PRO A 377 41.74 19.06 -17.63
CA PRO A 377 40.47 19.78 -17.75
C PRO A 377 40.09 20.39 -16.39
N ASN A 378 39.10 21.29 -16.38
CA ASN A 378 38.62 21.89 -15.14
C ASN A 378 37.91 20.84 -14.25
N ARG A 379 38.68 20.13 -13.41
CA ARG A 379 38.27 18.98 -12.58
C ARG A 379 36.89 19.16 -11.97
N ASN A 380 36.66 20.29 -11.30
CA ASN A 380 35.40 20.64 -10.63
C ASN A 380 34.13 20.50 -11.51
N ALA A 381 34.22 20.70 -12.83
CA ALA A 381 33.09 20.59 -13.75
C ALA A 381 32.80 19.14 -14.21
N VAL A 382 33.84 18.30 -14.28
CA VAL A 382 33.71 16.86 -14.57
C VAL A 382 33.30 16.13 -13.29
N ASP A 383 33.99 16.41 -12.19
CA ASP A 383 33.73 15.85 -10.85
C ASP A 383 32.26 16.06 -10.47
N LYS A 384 31.73 17.28 -10.62
CA LYS A 384 30.32 17.56 -10.32
C LYS A 384 29.34 16.76 -11.18
N LYS A 385 29.58 16.61 -12.49
CA LYS A 385 28.68 15.87 -13.38
C LYS A 385 28.72 14.35 -13.13
N VAL A 386 29.90 13.82 -12.78
CA VAL A 386 30.05 12.42 -12.36
C VAL A 386 29.34 12.20 -11.02
N ASP A 387 29.47 13.12 -10.06
CA ASP A 387 28.75 13.08 -8.79
C ASP A 387 27.23 13.18 -8.95
N ASP A 388 26.74 14.11 -9.78
CA ASP A 388 25.31 14.30 -10.05
C ASP A 388 24.70 13.06 -10.74
N PHE A 389 25.47 12.37 -11.60
CA PHE A 389 25.12 11.09 -12.20
C PHE A 389 25.08 9.94 -11.18
N ILE A 390 26.12 9.82 -10.32
CA ILE A 390 26.17 8.84 -9.23
C ILE A 390 24.98 9.03 -8.25
N LYS A 391 24.56 10.28 -8.04
CA LYS A 391 23.44 10.66 -7.16
C LYS A 391 22.07 10.64 -7.84
N GLY A 392 21.99 10.31 -9.13
CA GLY A 392 20.74 10.05 -9.86
C GLY A 392 19.87 11.28 -10.18
N ASN A 393 20.43 12.50 -10.13
CA ASN A 393 19.65 13.75 -10.19
C ASN A 393 19.53 14.35 -11.60
N TYR A 394 18.82 13.70 -12.52
CA TYR A 394 18.43 14.29 -13.81
C TYR A 394 16.97 13.98 -14.20
N VAL A 395 16.28 14.98 -14.75
CA VAL A 395 14.85 14.94 -15.11
C VAL A 395 14.64 14.36 -16.50
N VAL A 396 13.66 13.46 -16.65
CA VAL A 396 13.37 12.71 -17.88
C VAL A 396 12.38 13.44 -18.78
N ASP A 397 12.67 13.44 -20.09
CA ASP A 397 11.74 13.80 -21.15
C ASP A 397 10.70 12.68 -21.37
N VAL A 398 9.43 12.98 -21.06
CA VAL A 398 8.34 12.00 -21.02
C VAL A 398 8.05 11.41 -22.41
N ALA A 399 8.21 12.18 -23.50
CA ALA A 399 7.91 11.72 -24.85
C ALA A 399 8.89 10.64 -25.34
N ALA A 400 10.15 10.69 -24.89
CA ALA A 400 11.12 9.63 -25.17
C ALA A 400 10.77 8.33 -24.44
N LYS A 401 10.29 8.42 -23.21
CA LYS A 401 9.91 7.27 -22.38
C LYS A 401 8.73 6.48 -22.96
N GLU A 402 7.69 7.16 -23.44
CA GLU A 402 6.51 6.48 -23.99
C GLU A 402 6.83 5.72 -25.29
N LYS A 403 7.59 6.34 -26.20
CA LYS A 403 8.06 5.68 -27.43
C LYS A 403 8.92 4.44 -27.13
N TRP A 404 9.77 4.54 -26.12
CA TRP A 404 10.67 3.45 -25.70
C TRP A 404 9.92 2.26 -25.07
N LEU A 405 8.87 2.53 -24.29
CA LEU A 405 8.00 1.49 -23.71
C LEU A 405 7.16 0.73 -24.74
N ASP A 406 6.86 1.33 -25.89
CA ASP A 406 6.18 0.67 -27.00
C ASP A 406 7.14 -0.22 -27.79
N GLU A 407 8.41 0.21 -27.93
CA GLU A 407 9.46 -0.56 -28.62
C GLU A 407 10.03 -1.73 -27.78
N SER A 408 9.90 -1.70 -26.45
CA SER A 408 10.51 -2.68 -25.53
C SER A 408 9.75 -4.01 -25.40
N ARG A 409 8.53 -4.12 -25.92
CA ARG A 409 7.68 -5.34 -25.85
C ARG A 409 8.19 -6.53 -26.70
N ASN A 410 9.32 -6.38 -27.40
CA ASN A 410 9.85 -7.40 -28.30
C ASN A 410 11.25 -7.87 -27.86
N THR A 411 11.29 -8.95 -27.06
CA THR A 411 12.46 -9.42 -26.31
C THR A 411 13.71 -9.69 -27.16
N GLN A 412 13.54 -10.16 -28.41
CA GLN A 412 14.66 -10.35 -29.34
C GLN A 412 15.25 -9.02 -29.85
N LYS A 413 14.42 -7.98 -30.02
CA LYS A 413 14.86 -6.63 -30.38
C LYS A 413 15.68 -6.02 -29.23
N SER A 414 15.21 -6.18 -27.99
CA SER A 414 15.90 -5.71 -26.78
C SER A 414 17.27 -6.37 -26.59
N LEU A 415 17.38 -7.69 -26.80
CA LEU A 415 18.66 -8.41 -26.71
C LEU A 415 19.64 -7.99 -27.84
N ARG A 416 19.13 -7.71 -29.04
CA ARG A 416 19.95 -7.17 -30.14
C ARG A 416 20.49 -5.77 -29.79
N VAL A 417 19.64 -4.86 -29.31
CA VAL A 417 20.05 -3.50 -28.90
C VAL A 417 21.06 -3.52 -27.75
N PHE A 418 20.92 -4.45 -26.80
CA PHE A 418 21.91 -4.67 -25.73
C PHE A 418 23.29 -5.07 -26.30
N ASN A 419 23.32 -6.06 -27.19
CA ASN A 419 24.57 -6.53 -27.81
C ASN A 419 25.22 -5.46 -28.70
N GLU A 420 24.45 -4.76 -29.53
CA GLU A 420 24.93 -3.64 -30.36
C GLU A 420 25.47 -2.47 -29.51
N THR A 421 24.82 -2.17 -28.38
CA THR A 421 25.28 -1.13 -27.44
C THR A 421 26.58 -1.54 -26.74
N LYS A 422 26.67 -2.79 -26.27
CA LYS A 422 27.88 -3.34 -25.66
C LYS A 422 29.06 -3.33 -26.64
N GLU A 423 28.84 -3.77 -27.88
CA GLU A 423 29.90 -3.81 -28.90
C GLU A 423 30.40 -2.41 -29.30
N LYS A 424 29.52 -1.40 -29.32
CA LYS A 424 29.91 0.01 -29.47
C LYS A 424 30.80 0.50 -28.32
N VAL A 425 30.44 0.21 -27.08
CA VAL A 425 31.25 0.58 -25.90
C VAL A 425 32.63 -0.12 -25.95
N ASP A 426 32.68 -1.39 -26.35
CA ASP A 426 33.93 -2.14 -26.53
C ASP A 426 34.79 -1.63 -27.71
N ASP A 427 34.18 -1.11 -28.78
CA ASP A 427 34.88 -0.44 -29.89
C ASP A 427 35.42 0.95 -29.50
N MET A 428 34.64 1.75 -28.75
CA MET A 428 35.12 3.00 -28.15
C MET A 428 36.36 2.75 -27.29
N PHE A 429 36.39 1.67 -26.49
CA PHE A 429 37.54 1.33 -25.65
C PHE A 429 38.76 0.83 -26.44
N ARG A 430 38.55 0.11 -27.56
CA ARG A 430 39.64 -0.24 -28.49
C ARG A 430 40.29 1.01 -29.12
N LYS A 431 39.51 2.06 -29.37
CA LYS A 431 39.97 3.36 -29.90
C LYS A 431 40.58 4.28 -28.83
N LEU A 432 40.33 4.02 -27.54
CA LEU A 432 40.83 4.80 -26.39
C LEU A 432 42.36 4.75 -26.19
N LYS A 433 43.09 4.00 -27.02
CA LYS A 433 44.54 3.79 -26.89
C LYS A 433 45.42 4.93 -27.42
N TYR A 434 44.86 5.92 -28.14
CA TYR A 434 45.68 6.86 -28.95
C TYR A 434 45.32 8.37 -29.00
N HIS A 435 44.24 8.89 -28.36
CA HIS A 435 43.74 10.25 -28.66
C HIS A 435 43.37 11.18 -27.47
N THR A 436 43.05 12.44 -27.78
CA THR A 436 43.08 13.65 -26.95
C THR A 436 41.75 14.05 -26.29
N ASN A 437 41.79 15.06 -25.40
CA ASN A 437 40.69 15.50 -24.53
C ASN A 437 39.33 15.74 -25.24
N ASP A 438 39.29 16.30 -26.45
CA ASP A 438 38.03 16.60 -27.13
C ASP A 438 37.22 15.34 -27.51
N MET A 439 37.91 14.22 -27.77
CA MET A 439 37.24 12.93 -27.99
C MET A 439 36.64 12.36 -26.70
N VAL A 440 37.27 12.61 -25.54
CA VAL A 440 36.73 12.19 -24.23
C VAL A 440 35.40 12.91 -23.95
N ASP A 441 35.32 14.21 -24.25
CA ASP A 441 34.09 14.99 -24.09
C ASP A 441 32.97 14.54 -25.06
N SER A 442 33.34 14.09 -26.26
CA SER A 442 32.41 13.44 -27.20
C SER A 442 31.94 12.08 -26.68
N TRP A 443 32.83 11.25 -26.14
CA TRP A 443 32.51 9.93 -25.61
C TRP A 443 31.68 9.98 -24.32
N VAL A 444 31.89 10.98 -23.45
CA VAL A 444 31.02 11.21 -22.28
C VAL A 444 29.60 11.59 -22.72
N LYS A 445 29.45 12.40 -23.78
CA LYS A 445 28.13 12.69 -24.39
C LYS A 445 27.51 11.47 -25.04
N GLU A 446 28.30 10.62 -25.70
CA GLU A 446 27.82 9.41 -26.37
C GLU A 446 27.41 8.32 -25.36
N LEU A 447 28.19 8.09 -24.30
CA LEU A 447 27.80 7.21 -23.18
C LEU A 447 26.57 7.74 -22.43
N TYR A 448 26.42 9.05 -22.29
CA TYR A 448 25.21 9.67 -21.74
C TYR A 448 23.98 9.42 -22.64
N LEU A 449 24.15 9.49 -23.97
CA LEU A 449 23.09 9.18 -24.94
C LEU A 449 22.76 7.68 -25.03
N LEU A 450 23.71 6.78 -24.71
CA LEU A 450 23.49 5.33 -24.66
C LEU A 450 22.89 4.85 -23.31
N ASN A 451 23.02 5.65 -22.26
CA ASN A 451 22.39 5.40 -20.94
C ASN A 451 20.97 6.01 -20.85
N LYS A 452 20.57 6.86 -21.80
CA LYS A 452 19.23 7.44 -21.92
C LYS A 452 18.31 6.54 -22.76
#